data_AF-A0A9P5Y146-F1
#
_entry.id   AF-A0A9P5Y146-F1
#
_cell.length_a   1.000
_cell.length_b   1.000
_cell.length_c   1.000
_cell.angle_alpha   90.00
_cell.angle_beta   90.00
_cell.angle_gamma   90.00
#
_symmetry.space_group_name_H-M   'P 1'
#
loop_
_entity.id
_entity.type
_entity.pdbx_description
1 polymer ?
#
loop_
_entity_poly.entity_id
_entity_poly.type
_entity_poly.pdbx_seq_one_letter_code
_entity_poly.pdbx_strand_id
1 'polypeptide(L)'
;MTGSAPPAATSNKNTSAINAGSSSNTASTVPANISLSVPVFSTNAQITAENLPQTACNKALQARCDLNETSVPTDETLLTLNPPHTATPSPNNTLIQFASAFSQFSPTTQNQAISLINSSTAPTVSTAPSLPQFLFSTNDKLPASSSSHDPGYPVHPFIVRLAENKLHIPLTLFTSKSTNRLFKETTTIKQTTTFNPNGVKCHIIDLSHFPDKDSLDIADWHKSWNRYKNFQRIYCVPEIATRWEDHYAFLSKHNDFRTHFPAILKFDIQQRTNYSVDPRTFDKDQYLRNFEAVKLKVMQAEIRKATHNMTVNRASGSSSARTRYEPYNRGYHKFRPNLEGPKPSFCDRDDRTLSTPSIPQCLCCRCNRHKFSNCKEDTTPLGLPTHSHYQNNKLVIQSNSNPLCVIFQLNSAQ
;
A
#
# COMPACT_ATOMS: atom_id res chain seq x y z
N MET A 1 -67.63 -15.69 14.19
CA MET A 1 -68.02 -14.67 13.20
C MET A 1 -66.76 -13.96 12.72
N THR A 2 -66.60 -13.94 11.39
CA THR A 2 -65.62 -13.19 10.56
C THR A 2 -64.13 -13.36 10.86
N GLY A 3 -63.54 -14.36 10.19
CA GLY A 3 -62.11 -14.44 9.91
C GLY A 3 -61.74 -13.66 8.64
N SER A 4 -60.53 -13.13 8.59
CA SER A 4 -59.95 -12.47 7.42
C SER A 4 -58.90 -13.37 6.79
N ALA A 5 -59.17 -13.77 5.55
CA ALA A 5 -58.26 -14.50 4.68
C ALA A 5 -57.31 -13.54 3.94
N PRO A 6 -56.06 -13.95 3.62
CA PRO A 6 -55.19 -13.21 2.71
C PRO A 6 -55.41 -13.65 1.25
N PRO A 7 -55.25 -12.75 0.26
CA PRO A 7 -55.41 -13.10 -1.15
C PRO A 7 -54.18 -13.83 -1.71
N ALA A 8 -54.47 -14.78 -2.59
CA ALA A 8 -53.52 -15.60 -3.32
C ALA A 8 -53.03 -14.96 -4.63
N ALA A 9 -51.77 -15.26 -4.93
CA ALA A 9 -51.14 -15.52 -6.24
C ALA A 9 -51.24 -14.50 -7.40
N THR A 10 -50.05 -14.14 -7.92
CA THR A 10 -49.76 -14.25 -9.36
C THR A 10 -48.30 -14.64 -9.56
N SER A 11 -48.09 -15.84 -10.11
CA SER A 11 -46.84 -16.40 -10.59
C SER A 11 -46.64 -15.95 -12.05
N ASN A 12 -45.59 -15.17 -12.33
CA ASN A 12 -45.16 -14.91 -13.71
C ASN A 12 -43.98 -15.82 -14.05
N LYS A 13 -44.31 -16.92 -14.73
CA LYS A 13 -43.41 -17.75 -15.52
C LYS A 13 -43.05 -16.97 -16.78
N ASN A 14 -41.79 -16.53 -16.91
CA ASN A 14 -41.24 -16.12 -18.21
C ASN A 14 -40.14 -17.11 -18.60
N THR A 15 -40.54 -18.04 -19.46
CA THR A 15 -39.66 -18.92 -20.23
C THR A 15 -39.35 -18.19 -21.53
N SER A 16 -38.08 -17.95 -21.84
CA SER A 16 -37.67 -17.56 -23.19
C SER A 16 -36.44 -18.36 -23.57
N ALA A 17 -36.64 -19.17 -24.60
CA ALA A 17 -35.69 -20.09 -25.17
C ALA A 17 -34.63 -19.35 -26.01
N ILE A 18 -33.42 -19.90 -25.92
CA ILE A 18 -32.43 -20.15 -26.97
C ILE A 18 -32.78 -19.57 -28.34
N ASN A 19 -31.91 -18.68 -28.84
CA ASN A 19 -31.71 -18.51 -30.27
C ASN A 19 -30.22 -18.50 -30.57
N ALA A 20 -29.76 -19.56 -31.25
CA ALA A 20 -28.43 -19.68 -31.82
C ALA A 20 -28.47 -19.05 -33.22
N GLY A 21 -27.50 -18.18 -33.52
CA GLY A 21 -27.39 -17.51 -34.81
C GLY A 21 -25.94 -17.15 -35.11
N SER A 22 -25.28 -18.00 -35.89
CA SER A 22 -24.03 -17.73 -36.59
C SER A 22 -24.19 -16.58 -37.59
N SER A 23 -23.14 -15.75 -37.79
CA SER A 23 -22.39 -15.66 -39.06
C SER A 23 -21.44 -14.44 -39.14
N SER A 24 -20.26 -14.73 -39.71
CA SER A 24 -19.41 -13.93 -40.62
C SER A 24 -18.73 -12.62 -40.17
N ASN A 25 -17.42 -12.74 -40.01
CA ASN A 25 -16.33 -11.99 -40.66
C ASN A 25 -16.60 -10.55 -41.14
N THR A 26 -15.87 -9.59 -40.57
CA THR A 26 -15.15 -8.56 -41.35
C THR A 26 -13.84 -8.20 -40.65
N ALA A 27 -12.74 -8.35 -41.37
CA ALA A 27 -11.42 -7.89 -40.97
C ALA A 27 -11.33 -6.37 -41.14
N SER A 28 -10.79 -5.67 -40.14
CA SER A 28 -10.32 -4.31 -40.31
C SER A 28 -9.08 -4.07 -39.46
N THR A 29 -7.99 -3.81 -40.17
CA THR A 29 -6.62 -3.61 -39.70
C THR A 29 -6.44 -2.13 -39.33
N VAL A 30 -6.10 -1.83 -38.07
CA VAL A 30 -5.66 -0.49 -37.62
C VAL A 30 -4.50 -0.69 -36.60
N PRO A 31 -3.42 0.12 -36.68
CA PRO A 31 -2.14 -0.23 -36.08
C PRO A 31 -2.05 0.06 -34.58
N ALA A 32 -1.19 -0.72 -33.94
CA ALA A 32 -0.87 -0.70 -32.52
C ALA A 32 -0.28 0.64 -32.06
N ASN A 33 -0.80 1.15 -30.94
CA ASN A 33 -0.17 2.21 -30.17
C ASN A 33 0.47 1.62 -28.91
N ILE A 34 1.64 2.13 -28.60
CA ILE A 34 2.68 1.58 -27.73
C ILE A 34 2.25 1.69 -26.27
N SER A 35 2.11 0.55 -25.60
CA SER A 35 2.01 0.45 -24.14
C SER A 35 3.35 0.00 -23.58
N LEU A 36 4.01 0.89 -22.84
CA LEU A 36 5.16 0.56 -22.00
C LEU A 36 4.70 -0.33 -20.83
N SER A 37 4.73 -1.64 -21.05
CA SER A 37 4.66 -2.65 -20.00
C SER A 37 6.04 -3.30 -19.88
N VAL A 38 6.66 -3.22 -18.71
CA VAL A 38 7.77 -4.11 -18.35
C VAL A 38 7.17 -5.50 -18.09
N PRO A 39 7.52 -6.55 -18.84
CA PRO A 39 7.15 -7.91 -18.49
C PRO A 39 8.31 -8.56 -17.71
N VAL A 40 8.09 -8.80 -16.42
CA VAL A 40 8.89 -9.81 -15.69
C VAL A 40 8.18 -11.14 -15.89
N PHE A 41 8.73 -11.97 -16.77
CA PHE A 41 8.84 -13.44 -16.73
C PHE A 41 9.54 -13.86 -18.02
N SER A 42 10.87 -13.74 -18.04
CA SER A 42 11.68 -14.17 -19.18
C SER A 42 11.83 -15.70 -19.13
N THR A 43 11.40 -16.40 -20.18
CA THR A 43 11.79 -17.81 -20.38
C THR A 43 13.32 -17.92 -20.46
N ASN A 44 13.93 -19.09 -20.22
CA ASN A 44 15.39 -19.24 -20.38
C ASN A 44 15.90 -18.81 -21.77
N ALA A 45 15.07 -18.95 -22.82
CA ALA A 45 15.37 -18.44 -24.16
C ALA A 45 15.40 -16.90 -24.21
N GLN A 46 14.51 -16.24 -23.48
CA GLN A 46 14.44 -14.79 -23.38
C GLN A 46 15.57 -14.21 -22.50
N ILE A 47 15.93 -14.87 -21.39
CA ILE A 47 17.12 -14.51 -20.59
C ILE A 47 18.38 -14.63 -21.45
N THR A 48 18.51 -15.71 -22.23
CA THR A 48 19.65 -15.88 -23.15
C THR A 48 19.68 -14.81 -24.23
N ALA A 49 18.52 -14.46 -24.79
CA ALA A 49 18.41 -13.40 -25.79
C ALA A 49 18.73 -12.00 -25.24
N GLU A 50 18.43 -11.73 -23.96
CA GLU A 50 18.69 -10.45 -23.29
C GLU A 50 20.14 -10.33 -22.79
N ASN A 51 20.74 -11.43 -22.35
CA ASN A 51 22.15 -11.48 -21.95
C ASN A 51 23.11 -11.35 -23.13
N LEU A 52 22.71 -11.74 -24.35
CA LEU A 52 23.55 -11.67 -25.55
C LEU A 52 23.99 -10.24 -25.90
N PRO A 53 23.09 -9.23 -26.03
CA PRO A 53 23.50 -7.85 -26.29
C PRO A 53 24.26 -7.23 -25.11
N GLN A 54 23.91 -7.56 -23.86
CA GLN A 54 24.65 -7.08 -22.69
C GLN A 54 26.09 -7.60 -22.66
N THR A 55 26.29 -8.88 -23.02
CA THR A 55 27.62 -9.48 -23.15
C THR A 55 28.43 -8.80 -24.27
N ALA A 56 27.79 -8.48 -25.39
CA ALA A 56 28.45 -7.73 -26.48
C ALA A 56 28.84 -6.31 -26.05
N CYS A 57 27.97 -5.63 -25.28
CA CYS A 57 28.24 -4.29 -24.75
C CYS A 57 29.39 -4.30 -23.74
N ASN A 58 29.39 -5.24 -22.78
CA ASN A 58 30.48 -5.40 -21.81
C ASN A 58 31.82 -5.73 -22.51
N LYS A 59 31.81 -6.56 -23.56
CA LYS A 59 33.01 -6.84 -24.36
C LYS A 59 33.52 -5.62 -25.13
N ALA A 60 32.61 -4.80 -25.67
CA ALA A 60 32.98 -3.56 -26.35
C ALA A 60 33.57 -2.52 -25.38
N LEU A 61 33.00 -2.39 -24.17
CA LEU A 61 33.56 -1.55 -23.11
C LEU A 61 34.95 -2.04 -22.70
N GLN A 62 35.11 -3.35 -22.46
CA GLN A 62 36.41 -3.93 -22.11
C GLN A 62 37.46 -3.69 -23.21
N ALA A 63 37.11 -3.88 -24.49
CA ALA A 63 38.03 -3.62 -25.60
C ALA A 63 38.48 -2.15 -25.68
N ARG A 64 37.61 -1.19 -25.33
CA ARG A 64 37.96 0.24 -25.29
C ARG A 64 38.84 0.57 -24.08
N CYS A 65 38.60 -0.07 -22.93
CA CYS A 65 39.49 0.01 -21.77
C CYS A 65 40.88 -0.54 -22.11
N ASP A 66 40.96 -1.69 -22.79
CA ASP A 66 42.23 -2.31 -23.17
C ASP A 66 43.03 -1.47 -24.20
N LEU A 67 42.35 -0.58 -24.94
CA LEU A 67 42.97 0.39 -25.85
C LEU A 67 43.35 1.72 -25.17
N ASN A 68 43.17 1.84 -23.84
CA ASN A 68 43.44 3.05 -23.05
C ASN A 68 42.78 4.32 -23.61
N GLU A 69 41.55 4.23 -24.14
CA GLU A 69 40.82 5.42 -24.57
C GLU A 69 40.54 6.36 -23.38
N THR A 70 41.07 7.58 -23.43
CA THR A 70 40.96 8.60 -22.37
C THR A 70 39.56 9.15 -22.13
N SER A 71 38.57 8.68 -22.89
CA SER A 71 37.17 9.12 -22.83
C SER A 71 36.21 8.10 -22.18
N VAL A 72 36.72 6.95 -21.70
CA VAL A 72 35.90 5.96 -21.00
C VAL A 72 35.85 6.33 -19.51
N PRO A 73 34.68 6.69 -18.95
CA PRO A 73 34.56 7.03 -17.54
C PRO A 73 34.96 5.85 -16.66
N THR A 74 35.83 6.07 -15.67
CA THR A 74 36.39 5.04 -14.79
C THR A 74 35.32 4.34 -13.92
N ASP A 75 34.09 4.89 -13.87
CA ASP A 75 33.01 4.45 -12.99
C ASP A 75 31.84 3.76 -13.72
N GLU A 76 31.93 3.44 -15.02
CA GLU A 76 30.90 2.62 -15.68
C GLU A 76 30.98 1.16 -15.22
N THR A 77 30.14 0.81 -14.25
CA THR A 77 29.99 -0.57 -13.77
C THR A 77 29.44 -1.47 -14.87
N LEU A 78 30.08 -2.62 -15.11
CA LEU A 78 29.62 -3.64 -16.05
C LEU A 78 28.17 -4.02 -15.75
N LEU A 79 27.36 -4.13 -16.81
CA LEU A 79 25.95 -4.50 -16.68
C LEU A 79 25.85 -5.91 -16.08
N THR A 80 25.02 -6.07 -15.04
CA THR A 80 24.80 -7.34 -14.35
C THR A 80 23.95 -8.27 -15.22
N LEU A 81 24.50 -9.44 -15.57
CA LEU A 81 23.79 -10.46 -16.35
C LEU A 81 22.75 -11.18 -15.48
N ASN A 82 21.57 -11.46 -16.04
CA ASN A 82 20.54 -12.23 -15.36
C ASN A 82 20.93 -13.73 -15.34
N PRO A 83 21.00 -14.39 -14.17
CA PRO A 83 21.34 -15.80 -14.11
C PRO A 83 20.21 -16.65 -14.73
N PRO A 84 20.51 -17.62 -15.61
CA PRO A 84 19.49 -18.56 -16.08
C PRO A 84 18.94 -19.35 -14.90
N HIS A 85 17.64 -19.63 -14.91
CA HIS A 85 17.02 -20.50 -13.91
C HIS A 85 17.53 -21.93 -14.13
N THR A 86 18.51 -22.35 -13.33
CA THR A 86 18.89 -23.76 -13.20
C THR A 86 17.78 -24.50 -12.48
N ALA A 87 17.27 -25.56 -13.11
CA ALA A 87 16.39 -26.50 -12.44
C ALA A 87 17.11 -27.04 -11.18
N THR A 88 16.45 -26.94 -10.03
CA THR A 88 16.90 -27.54 -8.77
C THR A 88 17.23 -29.03 -9.00
N PRO A 89 18.46 -29.49 -8.74
CA PRO A 89 18.80 -30.89 -8.89
C PRO A 89 18.05 -31.72 -7.83
N SER A 90 17.41 -32.79 -8.30
CA SER A 90 16.81 -33.80 -7.43
C SER A 90 17.87 -34.35 -6.44
N PRO A 91 17.56 -34.48 -5.14
CA PRO A 91 18.52 -34.85 -4.10
C PRO A 91 19.13 -36.25 -4.25
N ASN A 92 18.64 -37.06 -5.20
CA ASN A 92 19.15 -38.40 -5.47
C ASN A 92 20.34 -38.44 -6.45
N ASN A 93 20.81 -37.30 -6.97
CA ASN A 93 21.84 -37.27 -8.01
C ASN A 93 23.16 -36.57 -7.61
N THR A 94 23.25 -36.06 -6.39
CA THR A 94 24.40 -35.29 -5.89
C THR A 94 25.68 -36.12 -5.79
N LEU A 95 25.56 -37.40 -5.42
CA LEU A 95 26.72 -38.28 -5.26
C LEU A 95 27.32 -38.70 -6.61
N ILE A 96 26.46 -38.93 -7.61
CA ILE A 96 26.88 -39.25 -8.98
C ILE A 96 27.54 -38.02 -9.65
N GLN A 97 26.99 -36.82 -9.43
CA GLN A 97 27.60 -35.59 -9.93
C GLN A 97 28.96 -35.33 -9.27
N PHE A 98 29.08 -35.53 -7.96
CA PHE A 98 30.36 -35.39 -7.27
C PHE A 98 31.39 -36.41 -7.77
N ALA A 99 31.01 -37.68 -7.94
CA ALA A 99 31.90 -38.70 -8.50
C ALA A 99 32.34 -38.36 -9.93
N SER A 100 31.44 -37.85 -10.77
CA SER A 100 31.76 -37.45 -12.14
C SER A 100 32.71 -36.25 -12.19
N ALA A 101 32.51 -35.23 -11.34
CA ALA A 101 33.41 -34.08 -11.25
C ALA A 101 34.78 -34.48 -10.66
N PHE A 102 34.78 -35.37 -9.67
CA PHE A 102 36.00 -35.89 -9.06
C PHE A 102 36.86 -36.64 -10.09
N SER A 103 36.23 -37.40 -10.99
CA SER A 103 36.91 -38.14 -12.06
C SER A 103 37.61 -37.26 -13.11
N GLN A 104 37.24 -35.97 -13.20
CA GLN A 104 37.85 -35.02 -14.15
C GLN A 104 39.15 -34.38 -13.60
N PHE A 105 39.45 -34.54 -12.32
CA PHE A 105 40.69 -34.04 -11.75
C PHE A 105 41.90 -34.91 -12.13
N SER A 106 43.08 -34.30 -12.18
CA SER A 106 44.32 -35.04 -12.35
C SER A 106 44.58 -35.99 -11.16
N PRO A 107 45.31 -37.10 -11.35
CA PRO A 107 45.58 -38.06 -10.26
C PRO A 107 46.19 -37.41 -9.01
N THR A 108 47.07 -36.41 -9.20
CA THR A 108 47.69 -35.66 -8.10
C THR A 108 46.66 -34.87 -7.29
N THR A 109 45.69 -34.26 -7.95
CA THR A 109 44.63 -33.45 -7.32
C THR A 109 43.61 -34.32 -6.63
N GLN A 110 43.26 -35.48 -7.22
CA GLN A 110 42.40 -36.47 -6.58
C GLN A 110 42.99 -36.98 -5.27
N ASN A 111 44.30 -37.27 -5.25
CA ASN A 111 45.00 -37.72 -4.04
C ASN A 111 45.02 -36.63 -2.95
N GLN A 112 45.16 -35.36 -3.31
CA GLN A 112 45.08 -34.25 -2.35
C GLN A 112 43.66 -34.05 -1.80
N ALA A 113 42.63 -34.20 -2.64
CA ALA A 113 41.24 -34.10 -2.19
C ALA A 113 40.89 -35.27 -1.25
N ILE A 114 41.36 -36.49 -1.53
CA ILE A 114 41.21 -37.65 -0.64
C ILE A 114 41.97 -37.42 0.67
N SER A 115 43.17 -36.84 0.63
CA SER A 115 43.92 -36.57 1.87
C SER A 115 43.22 -35.53 2.75
N LEU A 116 42.56 -34.52 2.17
CA LEU A 116 41.78 -33.51 2.90
C LEU A 116 40.52 -34.10 3.55
N ILE A 117 39.82 -35.01 2.86
CA ILE A 117 38.64 -35.71 3.42
C ILE A 117 39.06 -36.59 4.60
N ASN A 118 40.19 -37.30 4.49
CA ASN A 118 40.67 -38.20 5.53
C ASN A 118 41.37 -37.49 6.70
N SER A 119 41.85 -36.26 6.51
CA SER A 119 42.47 -35.46 7.58
C SER A 119 41.48 -34.64 8.41
N SER A 120 40.17 -34.77 8.15
CA SER A 120 39.11 -34.23 9.02
C SER A 120 38.90 -35.12 10.25
N THR A 121 39.95 -35.26 11.07
CA THR A 121 39.83 -35.61 12.48
C THR A 121 40.19 -34.36 13.27
N ALA A 122 39.23 -33.88 14.05
CA ALA A 122 39.24 -32.56 14.66
C ALA A 122 40.53 -32.24 15.43
N PRO A 123 41.13 -31.05 15.21
CA PRO A 123 42.02 -30.45 16.18
C PRO A 123 41.36 -29.24 16.85
N THR A 124 41.39 -29.29 18.19
CA THR A 124 41.18 -28.20 19.12
C THR A 124 42.26 -27.12 18.92
N VAL A 125 41.85 -25.86 19.12
CA VAL A 125 42.66 -24.64 19.29
C VAL A 125 43.25 -24.01 18.01
N SER A 126 42.66 -22.91 17.54
CA SER A 126 43.39 -21.66 17.24
C SER A 126 42.44 -20.49 16.92
N THR A 127 42.56 -19.45 17.75
CA THR A 127 42.45 -18.01 17.49
C THR A 127 41.97 -17.59 16.09
N ALA A 128 40.68 -17.26 15.98
CA ALA A 128 40.08 -16.57 14.83
C ALA A 128 39.18 -15.43 15.35
N PRO A 129 39.05 -14.32 14.60
CA PRO A 129 38.48 -13.06 15.09
C PRO A 129 37.05 -13.25 15.58
N SER A 130 36.78 -12.69 16.77
CA SER A 130 35.55 -12.87 17.54
C SER A 130 34.30 -12.58 16.71
N LEU A 131 33.60 -13.63 16.30
CA LEU A 131 32.20 -13.56 15.91
C LEU A 131 31.42 -12.90 17.06
N PRO A 132 30.41 -12.07 16.75
CA PRO A 132 29.65 -11.33 17.75
C PRO A 132 29.11 -12.30 18.80
N GLN A 133 29.61 -12.13 20.02
CA GLN A 133 29.24 -12.92 21.18
C GLN A 133 27.74 -12.73 21.39
N PHE A 134 26.96 -13.79 21.11
CA PHE A 134 25.53 -13.78 21.36
C PHE A 134 25.30 -13.47 22.85
N LEU A 135 24.60 -12.38 23.14
CA LEU A 135 24.37 -11.86 24.51
C LEU A 135 23.65 -12.86 25.43
N PHE A 136 23.02 -13.90 24.88
CA PHE A 136 22.32 -14.94 25.62
C PHE A 136 22.52 -16.29 24.95
N SER A 137 23.03 -17.28 25.70
CA SER A 137 23.15 -18.66 25.24
C SER A 137 21.86 -19.43 25.58
N THR A 138 21.52 -20.45 24.78
CA THR A 138 20.38 -21.34 25.08
C THR A 138 20.53 -22.05 26.42
N ASN A 139 21.76 -22.17 26.91
CA ASN A 139 22.08 -22.75 28.22
C ASN A 139 21.72 -21.81 29.39
N ASP A 140 21.53 -20.50 29.12
CA ASP A 140 21.15 -19.51 30.14
C ASP A 140 19.62 -19.45 30.34
N LYS A 141 18.85 -20.23 29.57
CA LYS A 141 17.39 -20.29 29.69
C LYS A 141 17.01 -21.18 30.86
N LEU A 142 16.54 -20.56 31.95
CA LEU A 142 15.82 -21.27 33.00
C LEU A 142 14.56 -21.93 32.40
N PRO A 143 14.22 -23.17 32.81
CA PRO A 143 12.98 -23.80 32.38
C PRO A 143 11.82 -22.90 32.77
N ALA A 144 10.98 -22.54 31.80
CA ALA A 144 9.82 -21.70 32.04
C ALA A 144 8.99 -22.35 33.15
N SER A 145 8.87 -21.68 34.30
CA SER A 145 7.92 -22.12 35.33
C SER A 145 6.56 -22.23 34.64
N SER A 146 5.94 -23.40 34.74
CA SER A 146 4.65 -23.73 34.10
C SER A 146 3.49 -22.81 34.54
N SER A 147 3.74 -21.83 35.40
CA SER A 147 2.80 -20.79 35.82
C SER A 147 2.94 -19.46 35.08
N SER A 148 3.92 -19.29 34.18
CA SER A 148 4.02 -18.09 33.33
C SER A 148 3.09 -18.15 32.13
N HIS A 149 1.86 -18.65 32.33
CA HIS A 149 0.78 -18.41 31.40
C HIS A 149 0.72 -16.90 31.18
N ASP A 150 1.06 -16.48 29.95
CA ASP A 150 0.80 -15.14 29.46
C ASP A 150 -0.59 -14.74 29.97
N PRO A 151 -0.74 -13.69 30.80
CA PRO A 151 -2.01 -13.35 31.44
C PRO A 151 -3.10 -12.91 30.43
N GLY A 152 -2.85 -13.10 29.14
CA GLY A 152 -3.83 -12.99 28.08
C GLY A 152 -4.98 -13.98 28.29
N TYR A 153 -6.20 -13.43 28.26
CA TYR A 153 -7.40 -14.23 28.18
C TYR A 153 -7.30 -15.28 27.06
N PRO A 154 -7.78 -16.52 27.29
CA PRO A 154 -7.88 -17.51 26.24
C PRO A 154 -8.83 -17.04 25.13
N VAL A 155 -8.84 -17.75 24.00
CA VAL A 155 -9.81 -17.46 22.92
C VAL A 155 -11.22 -17.73 23.46
N HIS A 156 -12.08 -16.71 23.43
CA HIS A 156 -13.46 -16.85 23.91
C HIS A 156 -14.28 -17.79 22.99
N PRO A 157 -15.13 -18.69 23.53
CA PRO A 157 -15.91 -19.65 22.72
C PRO A 157 -16.80 -19.02 21.64
N PHE A 158 -17.29 -17.79 21.85
CA PHE A 158 -18.07 -17.07 20.82
C PHE A 158 -17.28 -16.79 19.55
N ILE A 159 -15.96 -16.55 19.65
CA ILE A 159 -15.10 -16.35 18.49
C ILE A 159 -14.93 -17.66 17.71
N VAL A 160 -14.77 -18.77 18.43
CA VAL A 160 -14.68 -20.12 17.84
C VAL A 160 -15.97 -20.45 17.09
N ARG A 161 -17.14 -20.17 17.68
CA ARG A 161 -18.44 -20.38 17.01
C ARG A 161 -18.59 -19.56 15.73
N LEU A 162 -18.06 -18.33 15.66
CA LEU A 162 -18.06 -17.57 14.40
C LEU A 162 -17.25 -18.30 13.31
N ALA A 163 -16.08 -18.83 13.69
CA ALA A 163 -15.20 -19.57 12.79
C ALA A 163 -15.85 -20.87 12.29
N GLU A 164 -16.44 -21.66 13.20
CA GLU A 164 -17.15 -22.92 12.88
C GLU A 164 -18.30 -22.70 11.89
N ASN A 165 -18.96 -21.55 11.98
CA ASN A 165 -20.05 -21.17 11.07
C ASN A 165 -19.57 -20.46 9.80
N LYS A 166 -18.25 -20.43 9.53
CA LYS A 166 -17.63 -19.78 8.37
C LYS A 166 -18.00 -18.30 8.23
N LEU A 167 -18.17 -17.61 9.36
CA LEU A 167 -18.47 -16.18 9.39
C LEU A 167 -17.19 -15.36 9.53
N HIS A 168 -17.19 -14.18 8.90
CA HIS A 168 -16.09 -13.22 9.06
C HIS A 168 -15.89 -12.84 10.53
N ILE A 169 -14.68 -13.03 11.05
CA ILE A 169 -14.31 -12.64 12.42
C ILE A 169 -13.65 -11.25 12.40
N PRO A 170 -14.29 -10.20 12.93
CA PRO A 170 -13.67 -8.88 13.02
C PRO A 170 -12.44 -8.88 13.92
N LEU A 171 -11.37 -8.23 13.47
CA LEU A 171 -10.16 -8.06 14.28
C LEU A 171 -10.44 -7.26 15.56
N THR A 172 -11.46 -6.39 15.55
CA THR A 172 -11.93 -5.64 16.71
C THR A 172 -12.36 -6.53 17.88
N LEU A 173 -12.72 -7.80 17.65
CA LEU A 173 -13.03 -8.78 18.72
C LEU A 173 -11.80 -9.19 19.53
N PHE A 174 -10.61 -9.08 18.94
CA PHE A 174 -9.33 -9.42 19.58
C PHE A 174 -8.70 -8.25 20.34
N THR A 175 -9.29 -7.05 20.28
CA THR A 175 -8.84 -5.90 21.08
C THR A 175 -8.98 -6.19 22.57
N SER A 176 -8.17 -5.53 23.41
CA SER A 176 -8.26 -5.74 24.87
C SER A 176 -9.62 -5.38 25.42
N LYS A 177 -10.22 -4.29 24.92
CA LYS A 177 -11.57 -3.86 25.30
C LYS A 177 -12.61 -4.93 24.96
N SER A 178 -12.62 -5.44 23.74
CA SER A 178 -13.58 -6.45 23.31
C SER A 178 -13.37 -7.80 24.01
N THR A 179 -12.12 -8.23 24.18
CA THR A 179 -11.83 -9.49 24.91
C THR A 179 -12.25 -9.39 26.37
N ASN A 180 -11.91 -8.29 27.07
CA ASN A 180 -12.35 -8.10 28.47
C ASN A 180 -13.87 -8.15 28.58
N ARG A 181 -14.57 -7.51 27.64
CA ARG A 181 -16.02 -7.51 27.59
C ARG A 181 -16.57 -8.92 27.36
N LEU A 182 -16.04 -9.66 26.39
CA LEU A 182 -16.44 -11.04 26.12
C LEU A 182 -16.40 -11.92 27.37
N PHE A 183 -15.36 -11.79 28.20
CA PHE A 183 -15.20 -12.58 29.42
C PHE A 183 -15.96 -12.05 30.65
N LYS A 184 -16.13 -10.73 30.79
CA LYS A 184 -16.81 -10.14 31.95
C LYS A 184 -18.33 -10.06 31.78
N GLU A 185 -18.79 -9.90 30.54
CA GLU A 185 -20.18 -9.60 30.20
C GLU A 185 -20.84 -10.74 29.41
N THR A 186 -20.30 -11.96 29.45
CA THR A 186 -20.72 -13.10 28.60
C THR A 186 -22.23 -13.34 28.58
N THR A 187 -22.90 -13.18 29.73
CA THR A 187 -24.35 -13.41 29.88
C THR A 187 -25.22 -12.26 29.35
N THR A 188 -24.65 -11.06 29.19
CA THR A 188 -25.38 -9.84 28.77
C THR A 188 -25.21 -9.53 27.28
N ILE A 189 -24.22 -10.14 26.64
CA ILE A 189 -23.95 -9.95 25.21
C ILE A 189 -25.07 -10.58 24.40
N LYS A 190 -25.75 -9.78 23.58
CA LYS A 190 -26.81 -10.26 22.69
C LYS A 190 -26.26 -11.26 21.68
N GLN A 191 -27.05 -12.28 21.40
CA GLN A 191 -26.81 -13.24 20.35
C GLN A 191 -27.90 -13.14 19.30
N THR A 192 -27.51 -13.18 18.05
CA THR A 192 -28.42 -13.17 16.90
C THR A 192 -28.50 -14.57 16.33
N THR A 193 -29.71 -14.98 15.93
CA THR A 193 -29.90 -16.20 15.18
C THR A 193 -29.52 -15.98 13.72
N THR A 194 -28.64 -16.82 13.19
CA THR A 194 -28.31 -16.89 11.76
C THR A 194 -28.44 -18.31 11.23
N PHE A 195 -28.41 -18.47 9.92
CA PHE A 195 -28.32 -19.78 9.28
C PHE A 195 -26.90 -19.96 8.76
N ASN A 196 -26.28 -21.09 9.08
CA ASN A 196 -24.97 -21.44 8.54
C ASN A 196 -25.10 -21.82 7.05
N PRO A 197 -23.97 -21.99 6.32
CA PRO A 197 -24.01 -22.41 4.91
C PRO A 197 -24.71 -23.75 4.66
N ASN A 198 -24.89 -24.58 5.70
CA ASN A 198 -25.60 -25.85 5.63
C ASN A 198 -27.12 -25.69 5.92
N GLY A 199 -27.62 -24.47 6.09
CA GLY A 199 -29.02 -24.20 6.42
C GLY A 199 -29.43 -24.50 7.86
N VAL A 200 -28.48 -24.77 8.76
CA VAL A 200 -28.75 -25.03 10.18
C VAL A 200 -28.78 -23.72 10.95
N LYS A 201 -29.84 -23.55 11.75
CA LYS A 201 -30.01 -22.42 12.65
C LYS A 201 -28.93 -22.43 13.74
N CYS A 202 -28.14 -21.36 13.83
CA CYS A 202 -27.09 -21.17 14.83
C CYS A 202 -27.26 -19.85 15.59
N HIS A 203 -26.80 -19.81 16.83
CA HIS A 203 -26.77 -18.60 17.66
C HIS A 203 -25.35 -18.04 17.67
N ILE A 204 -25.18 -16.87 17.09
CA ILE A 204 -23.89 -16.17 16.99
C ILE A 204 -23.93 -14.89 17.80
N ILE A 205 -22.75 -14.42 18.20
CA ILE A 205 -22.62 -13.14 18.89
C ILE A 205 -23.05 -11.98 17.98
N ASP A 206 -23.81 -11.03 18.54
CA ASP A 206 -24.15 -9.79 17.81
C ASP A 206 -22.93 -8.86 17.76
N LEU A 207 -22.45 -8.62 16.54
CA LEU A 207 -21.28 -7.78 16.27
C LEU A 207 -21.58 -6.28 16.41
N SER A 208 -22.85 -5.87 16.43
CA SER A 208 -23.26 -4.46 16.55
C SER A 208 -22.80 -3.80 17.87
N HIS A 209 -22.56 -4.62 18.89
CA HIS A 209 -22.10 -4.16 20.20
C HIS A 209 -20.59 -3.90 20.27
N PHE A 210 -19.83 -4.27 19.25
CA PHE A 210 -18.37 -4.12 19.23
C PHE A 210 -17.95 -2.90 18.41
N PRO A 211 -16.73 -2.37 18.64
CA PRO A 211 -16.21 -1.27 17.83
C PRO A 211 -16.24 -1.60 16.34
N ASP A 212 -16.54 -0.57 15.55
CA ASP A 212 -16.54 -0.69 14.10
C ASP A 212 -15.15 -1.08 13.58
N LYS A 213 -15.12 -1.89 12.52
CA LYS A 213 -13.87 -2.43 11.95
C LYS A 213 -12.94 -1.33 11.48
N ASP A 214 -13.51 -0.26 10.93
CA ASP A 214 -12.78 0.90 10.43
C ASP A 214 -12.29 1.84 11.55
N SER A 215 -12.71 1.62 12.80
CA SER A 215 -12.33 2.44 13.96
C SER A 215 -11.05 1.98 14.67
N LEU A 216 -10.41 0.92 14.20
CA LEU A 216 -9.24 0.35 14.84
C LEU A 216 -8.02 1.26 14.66
N ASP A 217 -7.33 1.60 15.75
CA ASP A 217 -6.06 2.34 15.67
C ASP A 217 -4.86 1.41 15.36
N ILE A 218 -3.68 2.00 15.13
CA ILE A 218 -2.45 1.27 14.79
C ILE A 218 -2.03 0.31 15.91
N ALA A 219 -2.07 0.75 17.17
CA ALA A 219 -1.59 -0.03 18.30
C ALA A 219 -2.52 -1.23 18.57
N ASP A 220 -3.83 -0.98 18.56
CA ASP A 220 -4.86 -1.99 18.68
C ASP A 220 -4.85 -2.94 17.48
N TRP A 221 -4.55 -2.48 16.27
CA TRP A 221 -4.40 -3.35 15.09
C TRP A 221 -3.27 -4.36 15.29
N HIS A 222 -2.06 -3.92 15.66
CA HIS A 222 -0.94 -4.82 15.92
C HIS A 222 -1.23 -5.80 17.08
N LYS A 223 -1.78 -5.29 18.19
CA LYS A 223 -2.11 -6.12 19.36
C LYS A 223 -3.16 -7.18 19.02
N SER A 224 -4.20 -6.78 18.28
CA SER A 224 -5.27 -7.67 17.87
C SER A 224 -4.77 -8.70 16.85
N TRP A 225 -3.87 -8.31 15.95
CA TRP A 225 -3.20 -9.25 15.03
C TRP A 225 -2.37 -10.31 15.74
N ASN A 226 -1.63 -9.95 16.78
CA ASN A 226 -0.86 -10.94 17.53
C ASN A 226 -1.76 -11.98 18.19
N ARG A 227 -2.90 -11.57 18.75
CA ARG A 227 -3.90 -12.48 19.30
C ARG A 227 -4.61 -13.30 18.22
N TYR A 228 -4.90 -12.69 17.07
CA TYR A 228 -5.52 -13.37 15.94
C TYR A 228 -4.60 -14.43 15.33
N LYS A 229 -3.29 -14.19 15.23
CA LYS A 229 -2.31 -15.22 14.83
C LYS A 229 -2.30 -16.43 15.76
N ASN A 230 -2.32 -16.19 17.08
CA ASN A 230 -2.41 -17.27 18.06
C ASN A 230 -3.70 -18.07 17.90
N PHE A 231 -4.82 -17.40 17.64
CA PHE A 231 -6.08 -18.06 17.29
C PHE A 231 -5.94 -18.91 16.03
N GLN A 232 -5.36 -18.38 14.95
CA GLN A 232 -5.20 -19.10 13.70
C GLN A 232 -4.31 -20.34 13.84
N ARG A 233 -3.23 -20.27 14.62
CA ARG A 233 -2.35 -21.42 14.88
C ARG A 233 -3.06 -22.58 15.57
N ILE A 234 -4.09 -22.29 16.36
CA ILE A 234 -4.85 -23.30 17.11
C ILE A 234 -6.00 -23.87 16.27
N TYR A 235 -6.70 -23.01 15.52
CA TYR A 235 -7.99 -23.35 14.91
C TYR A 235 -7.96 -23.44 13.38
N CYS A 236 -6.85 -23.12 12.72
CA CYS A 236 -6.71 -23.20 11.27
C CYS A 236 -5.66 -24.24 10.85
N VAL A 237 -5.81 -24.72 9.62
CA VAL A 237 -4.80 -25.57 8.97
C VAL A 237 -3.49 -24.76 8.83
N PRO A 238 -2.30 -25.35 9.08
CA PRO A 238 -1.04 -24.61 9.10
C PRO A 238 -0.77 -23.75 7.86
N GLU A 239 -1.13 -24.19 6.66
CA GLU A 239 -0.92 -23.41 5.43
C GLU A 239 -1.76 -22.13 5.40
N ILE A 240 -2.99 -22.19 5.93
CA ILE A 240 -3.87 -21.03 6.06
C ILE A 240 -3.31 -20.07 7.11
N ALA A 241 -2.83 -20.59 8.25
CA ALA A 241 -2.21 -19.77 9.29
C ALA A 241 -0.98 -19.04 8.74
N THR A 242 -0.06 -19.75 8.08
CA THR A 242 1.14 -19.18 7.45
C THR A 242 0.78 -18.08 6.45
N ARG A 243 -0.22 -18.29 5.59
CA ARG A 243 -0.67 -17.27 4.64
C ARG A 243 -1.09 -15.96 5.34
N TRP A 244 -1.78 -16.05 6.46
CA TRP A 244 -2.21 -14.85 7.20
C TRP A 244 -1.07 -14.19 7.97
N GLU A 245 -0.08 -14.97 8.42
CA GLU A 245 1.17 -14.43 8.95
C GLU A 245 1.94 -13.65 7.88
N ASP A 246 2.04 -14.18 6.66
CA ASP A 246 2.65 -13.50 5.52
C ASP A 246 1.89 -12.22 5.13
N HIS A 247 0.56 -12.26 5.12
CA HIS A 247 -0.29 -11.07 4.90
C HIS A 247 -0.02 -9.98 5.95
N TYR A 248 0.04 -10.35 7.23
CA TYR A 248 0.39 -9.40 8.30
C TYR A 248 1.82 -8.88 8.15
N ALA A 249 2.79 -9.74 7.82
CA ALA A 249 4.18 -9.36 7.62
C ALA A 249 4.34 -8.39 6.43
N PHE A 250 3.62 -8.62 5.33
CA PHE A 250 3.57 -7.69 4.19
C PHE A 250 3.04 -6.32 4.60
N LEU A 251 1.88 -6.27 5.26
CA LEU A 251 1.25 -4.99 5.63
C LEU A 251 2.05 -4.22 6.68
N SER A 252 2.57 -4.91 7.71
CA SER A 252 3.32 -4.29 8.80
C SER A 252 4.70 -3.73 8.39
N LYS A 253 5.26 -4.21 7.27
CA LYS A 253 6.54 -3.74 6.72
C LYS A 253 6.40 -2.61 5.69
N HIS A 254 5.19 -2.12 5.45
CA HIS A 254 4.97 -1.08 4.45
C HIS A 254 5.61 0.26 4.90
N ASN A 255 6.30 0.93 3.97
CA ASN A 255 6.90 2.25 4.22
C ASN A 255 5.82 3.29 4.56
N ASP A 256 6.15 4.23 5.45
CA ASP A 256 5.21 5.25 5.93
C ASP A 256 3.91 4.62 6.48
N PHE A 257 4.04 3.52 7.23
CA PHE A 257 2.93 2.73 7.76
C PHE A 257 1.83 3.60 8.37
N ARG A 258 2.21 4.61 9.16
CA ARG A 258 1.27 5.53 9.82
C ARG A 258 0.43 6.35 8.83
N THR A 259 1.04 6.85 7.76
CA THR A 259 0.37 7.64 6.72
C THR A 259 -0.57 6.77 5.91
N HIS A 260 -0.13 5.56 5.58
CA HIS A 260 -0.91 4.62 4.75
C HIS A 260 -1.84 3.72 5.56
N PHE A 261 -1.90 3.87 6.89
CA PHE A 261 -2.65 2.98 7.75
C PHE A 261 -4.15 2.86 7.39
N PRO A 262 -4.88 3.93 7.03
CA PRO A 262 -6.27 3.79 6.59
C PRO A 262 -6.44 2.87 5.37
N ALA A 263 -5.51 2.91 4.42
CA ALA A 263 -5.50 2.02 3.26
C ALA A 263 -5.14 0.58 3.65
N ILE A 264 -4.14 0.41 4.51
CA ILE A 264 -3.70 -0.89 5.05
C ILE A 264 -4.86 -1.57 5.79
N LEU A 265 -5.52 -0.86 6.71
CA LEU A 265 -6.65 -1.38 7.49
C LEU A 265 -7.82 -1.76 6.57
N LYS A 266 -8.17 -0.91 5.61
CA LYS A 266 -9.25 -1.19 4.66
C LYS A 266 -8.97 -2.42 3.79
N PHE A 267 -7.74 -2.53 3.28
CA PHE A 267 -7.33 -3.69 2.50
C PHE A 267 -7.33 -4.97 3.36
N ASP A 268 -6.83 -4.88 4.58
CA ASP A 268 -6.84 -5.97 5.55
C ASP A 268 -8.26 -6.50 5.83
N ILE A 269 -9.20 -5.60 6.13
CA ILE A 269 -10.62 -5.93 6.32
C ILE A 269 -11.20 -6.59 5.06
N GLN A 270 -10.90 -6.04 3.87
CA GLN A 270 -11.38 -6.57 2.61
C GLN A 270 -10.87 -7.99 2.36
N GLN A 271 -9.57 -8.24 2.54
CA GLN A 271 -8.99 -9.58 2.33
C GLN A 271 -9.60 -10.61 3.27
N ARG A 272 -9.71 -10.31 4.58
CA ARG A 272 -10.34 -11.22 5.54
C ARG A 272 -11.81 -11.47 5.25
N THR A 273 -12.55 -10.43 4.88
CA THR A 273 -13.98 -10.54 4.53
C THR A 273 -14.16 -11.39 3.29
N ASN A 274 -13.43 -11.12 2.22
CA ASN A 274 -13.51 -11.89 0.98
C ASN A 274 -13.15 -13.36 1.21
N TYR A 275 -12.06 -13.62 1.95
CA TYR A 275 -11.63 -14.98 2.24
C TYR A 275 -12.64 -15.77 3.09
N SER A 276 -13.35 -15.11 4.01
CA SER A 276 -14.39 -15.78 4.79
C SER A 276 -15.61 -16.21 3.96
N VAL A 277 -15.89 -15.50 2.87
CA VAL A 277 -17.00 -15.81 1.96
C VAL A 277 -16.58 -16.86 0.93
N ASP A 278 -15.41 -16.68 0.32
CA ASP A 278 -14.91 -17.52 -0.76
C ASP A 278 -13.38 -17.71 -0.63
N PRO A 279 -12.93 -18.74 0.09
CA PRO A 279 -11.51 -19.06 0.23
C PRO A 279 -10.89 -19.46 -1.11
N ARG A 280 -10.10 -18.56 -1.70
CA ARG A 280 -9.37 -18.81 -2.96
C ARG A 280 -7.88 -19.07 -2.73
N THR A 281 -7.24 -19.76 -3.67
CA THR A 281 -5.79 -19.86 -3.76
C THR A 281 -5.15 -18.46 -3.82
N PHE A 282 -3.93 -18.34 -3.28
CA PHE A 282 -3.24 -17.07 -3.21
C PHE A 282 -2.59 -16.75 -4.56
N ASP A 283 -3.01 -15.65 -5.19
CA ASP A 283 -2.34 -15.05 -6.34
C ASP A 283 -1.64 -13.76 -5.87
N LYS A 284 -0.31 -13.79 -5.88
CA LYS A 284 0.53 -12.67 -5.41
C LYS A 284 0.34 -11.42 -6.27
N ASP A 285 0.23 -11.56 -7.58
CA ASP A 285 0.15 -10.42 -8.48
C ASP A 285 -1.22 -9.75 -8.37
N GLN A 286 -2.28 -10.55 -8.30
CA GLN A 286 -3.63 -10.03 -8.04
C GLN A 286 -3.70 -9.35 -6.66
N TYR A 287 -3.07 -9.94 -5.64
CA TYR A 287 -3.03 -9.37 -4.30
C TYR A 287 -2.36 -7.99 -4.29
N LEU A 288 -1.19 -7.84 -4.93
CA LEU A 288 -0.48 -6.56 -5.02
C LEU A 288 -1.26 -5.51 -5.80
N ARG A 289 -1.84 -5.87 -6.96
CA ARG A 289 -2.70 -4.96 -7.74
C ARG A 289 -3.91 -4.49 -6.93
N ASN A 290 -4.52 -5.39 -6.16
CA ASN A 290 -5.65 -5.04 -5.31
C ASN A 290 -5.24 -4.10 -4.17
N PHE A 291 -4.06 -4.30 -3.57
CA PHE A 291 -3.55 -3.41 -2.54
C PHE A 291 -3.33 -1.99 -3.07
N GLU A 292 -2.64 -1.85 -4.20
CA GLU A 292 -2.43 -0.55 -4.85
C GLU A 292 -3.75 0.12 -5.25
N ALA A 293 -4.71 -0.64 -5.76
CA ALA A 293 -6.04 -0.12 -6.08
C ALA A 293 -6.78 0.40 -4.84
N VAL A 294 -6.68 -0.27 -3.69
CA VAL A 294 -7.26 0.20 -2.42
C VAL A 294 -6.55 1.45 -1.92
N LYS A 295 -5.21 1.48 -1.97
CA LYS A 295 -4.39 2.63 -1.59
C LYS A 295 -4.76 3.88 -2.40
N LEU A 296 -4.84 3.76 -3.73
CA LEU A 296 -5.26 4.84 -4.61
C LEU A 296 -6.68 5.32 -4.29
N LYS A 297 -7.64 4.40 -4.04
CA LYS A 297 -9.03 4.76 -3.69
C LYS A 297 -9.11 5.53 -2.38
N VAL A 298 -8.35 5.13 -1.35
CA VAL A 298 -8.33 5.81 -0.05
C VAL A 298 -7.72 7.20 -0.18
N MET A 299 -6.58 7.31 -0.86
CA MET A 299 -5.94 8.61 -1.12
C MET A 299 -6.87 9.56 -1.90
N GLN A 300 -7.57 9.07 -2.93
CA GLN A 300 -8.56 9.86 -3.67
C GLN A 300 -9.72 10.32 -2.77
N ALA A 301 -10.20 9.47 -1.85
CA ALA A 301 -11.26 9.83 -0.92
C ALA A 301 -10.81 10.92 0.07
N GLU A 302 -9.56 10.84 0.55
CA GLU A 302 -8.97 11.87 1.42
C GLU A 302 -8.83 13.22 0.71
N ILE A 303 -8.35 13.21 -0.54
CA ILE A 303 -8.27 14.42 -1.37
C ILE A 303 -9.67 15.04 -1.54
N ARG A 304 -10.69 14.23 -1.86
CA ARG A 304 -12.09 14.71 -1.99
C ARG A 304 -12.63 15.28 -0.67
N LYS A 305 -12.31 14.66 0.46
CA LYS A 305 -12.70 15.15 1.78
C LYS A 305 -12.02 16.48 2.11
N ALA A 306 -10.74 16.62 1.79
CA ALA A 306 -9.98 17.86 1.97
C ALA A 306 -10.52 18.99 1.09
N THR A 307 -10.80 18.74 -0.19
CA THR A 307 -11.37 19.75 -1.11
C THR A 307 -12.78 20.15 -0.72
N HIS A 308 -13.60 19.21 -0.24
CA HIS A 308 -14.93 19.51 0.29
C HIS A 308 -14.86 20.43 1.51
N ASN A 309 -14.00 20.11 2.48
CA ASN A 309 -13.81 20.93 3.69
C ASN A 309 -13.31 22.35 3.37
N MET A 310 -12.42 22.50 2.37
CA MET A 310 -11.98 23.82 1.89
C MET A 310 -13.12 24.63 1.26
N THR A 311 -14.05 23.97 0.57
CA THR A 311 -15.17 24.64 -0.09
C THR A 311 -16.22 25.11 0.91
N VAL A 312 -16.56 24.26 1.89
CA VAL A 312 -17.54 24.61 2.95
C VAL A 312 -17.05 25.80 3.79
N ASN A 313 -15.77 25.83 4.16
CA ASN A 313 -15.22 26.93 4.95
C ASN A 313 -15.20 28.27 4.18
N ARG A 314 -15.10 28.24 2.85
CA ARG A 314 -15.21 29.46 2.02
C ARG A 314 -16.64 29.98 1.91
N ALA A 315 -17.63 29.10 1.84
CA ALA A 315 -19.03 29.49 1.79
C ALA A 315 -19.51 30.14 3.11
N SER A 316 -19.03 29.63 4.25
CA SER A 316 -19.40 30.18 5.57
C SER A 316 -18.67 31.49 5.93
N GLY A 317 -17.50 31.76 5.32
CA GLY A 317 -16.76 33.01 5.52
C GLY A 317 -17.27 34.22 4.72
N SER A 318 -18.21 34.01 3.78
CA SER A 318 -18.78 35.07 2.93
C SER A 318 -20.15 35.57 3.39
N SER A 319 -20.52 35.28 4.65
CA SER A 319 -21.61 35.96 5.35
C SER A 319 -21.09 36.90 6.45
N SER A 320 -19.85 37.39 6.32
CA SER A 320 -19.61 38.78 6.73
C SER A 320 -20.51 39.62 5.83
N ALA A 321 -21.71 39.83 6.36
CA ALA A 321 -22.57 40.94 6.05
C ALA A 321 -21.67 42.06 5.55
N ARG A 322 -21.89 42.47 4.30
CA ARG A 322 -21.74 43.88 3.99
C ARG A 322 -22.33 44.59 5.19
N THR A 323 -21.47 45.18 6.01
CA THR A 323 -21.78 46.39 6.74
C THR A 323 -22.20 47.33 5.64
N ARG A 324 -23.46 47.20 5.23
CA ARG A 324 -24.22 48.20 4.55
C ARG A 324 -23.98 49.40 5.44
N TYR A 325 -23.16 50.30 4.94
CA TYR A 325 -22.91 51.61 5.47
C TYR A 325 -24.23 52.09 6.08
N GLU A 326 -24.37 52.01 7.40
CA GLU A 326 -25.52 52.58 8.08
C GLU A 326 -25.30 54.09 7.94
N PRO A 327 -26.11 54.78 7.13
CA PRO A 327 -26.01 56.23 7.05
C PRO A 327 -26.57 56.74 8.37
N TYR A 328 -25.68 57.21 9.25
CA TYR A 328 -25.98 58.01 10.42
C TYR A 328 -26.81 57.34 11.52
N ASN A 329 -26.13 56.66 12.44
CA ASN A 329 -26.62 56.60 13.82
C ASN A 329 -26.21 57.91 14.54
N ARG A 330 -27.05 58.94 14.40
CA ARG A 330 -27.04 60.12 15.27
C ARG A 330 -27.48 59.67 16.65
N GLY A 331 -26.55 59.57 17.60
CA GLY A 331 -26.91 59.23 18.97
C GLY A 331 -25.74 59.38 19.92
N TYR A 332 -25.45 60.63 20.28
CA TYR A 332 -24.84 61.11 21.53
C TYR A 332 -24.18 60.06 22.45
N HIS A 333 -22.87 60.21 22.68
CA HIS A 333 -22.23 60.33 24.01
C HIS A 333 -20.71 60.44 23.81
N LYS A 334 -20.19 61.67 23.86
CA LYS A 334 -19.43 62.27 24.97
C LYS A 334 -17.98 61.74 25.11
N PHE A 335 -17.07 62.65 24.74
CA PHE A 335 -15.77 62.91 25.35
C PHE A 335 -14.70 61.80 25.38
N ARG A 336 -13.70 61.94 24.50
CA ARG A 336 -12.30 62.09 24.95
C ARG A 336 -11.45 62.85 23.91
N PRO A 337 -10.53 63.72 24.35
CA PRO A 337 -9.89 64.70 23.49
C PRO A 337 -8.59 64.19 22.84
N ASN A 338 -8.32 64.77 21.66
CA ASN A 338 -7.02 65.10 21.08
C ASN A 338 -5.79 64.29 21.50
N LEU A 339 -5.29 63.49 20.57
CA LEU A 339 -3.86 63.57 20.22
C LEU A 339 -3.72 63.63 18.70
N GLU A 340 -3.23 64.78 18.25
CA GLU A 340 -2.79 65.06 16.90
C GLU A 340 -1.61 64.16 16.54
N GLY A 341 -1.73 63.46 15.41
CA GLY A 341 -0.67 62.70 14.80
C GLY A 341 -0.90 62.66 13.29
N PRO A 342 0.02 63.14 12.44
CA PRO A 342 -0.16 63.14 10.99
C PRO A 342 -0.18 61.69 10.49
N LYS A 343 -1.17 61.34 9.66
CA LYS A 343 -1.18 60.08 8.92
C LYS A 343 -0.23 60.19 7.71
N PRO A 344 0.85 59.41 7.62
CA PRO A 344 1.57 59.27 6.37
C PRO A 344 0.83 58.34 5.41
N SER A 345 0.78 58.82 4.18
CA SER A 345 0.39 58.16 2.95
C SER A 345 1.40 57.06 2.57
N PHE A 346 0.87 55.94 2.04
CA PHE A 346 1.42 54.98 1.06
C PHE A 346 2.95 54.90 0.79
N CYS A 347 3.43 53.64 0.69
CA CYS A 347 4.80 53.13 0.42
C CYS A 347 5.78 53.39 1.58
N ASP A 348 6.57 52.44 2.08
CA ASP A 348 7.37 51.47 1.35
C ASP A 348 7.81 50.29 2.24
N ARG A 349 8.37 49.28 1.57
CA ARG A 349 9.11 48.07 1.96
C ARG A 349 9.66 47.85 3.39
N ASP A 350 9.76 46.55 3.67
CA ASP A 350 10.68 45.79 4.55
C ASP A 350 10.47 45.83 6.07
N ASP A 351 9.98 44.72 6.65
CA ASP A 351 10.86 43.83 7.42
C ASP A 351 10.23 42.44 7.65
N ARG A 352 11.11 41.44 7.68
CA ARG A 352 10.87 40.01 7.82
C ARG A 352 10.30 39.65 9.20
N THR A 353 9.81 38.41 9.27
CA THR A 353 9.39 37.66 10.46
C THR A 353 7.92 37.81 10.84
N LEU A 354 7.08 37.09 10.11
CA LEU A 354 5.87 36.42 10.60
C LEU A 354 5.40 35.52 9.44
N SER A 355 5.15 34.24 9.71
CA SER A 355 4.77 33.23 8.74
C SER A 355 3.47 33.60 8.00
N THR A 356 3.59 34.40 6.94
CA THR A 356 2.47 34.77 6.08
C THR A 356 1.99 33.53 5.32
N PRO A 357 0.67 33.34 5.19
CA PRO A 357 0.12 32.26 4.39
C PRO A 357 0.71 32.33 2.98
N SER A 358 1.30 31.22 2.54
CA SER A 358 1.86 31.01 1.20
C SER A 358 0.99 31.73 0.15
N ILE A 359 1.50 32.84 -0.39
CA ILE A 359 0.84 33.57 -1.45
C ILE A 359 0.87 32.65 -2.67
N PRO A 360 -0.28 32.25 -3.24
CA PRO A 360 -0.32 31.25 -4.30
C PRO A 360 0.48 31.74 -5.52
N GLN A 361 1.43 30.93 -5.95
CA GLN A 361 2.25 31.17 -7.13
C GLN A 361 1.43 30.96 -8.41
N CYS A 362 1.55 31.87 -9.38
CA CYS A 362 0.92 31.71 -10.69
C CYS A 362 1.54 30.53 -11.46
N LEU A 363 0.72 29.55 -11.88
CA LEU A 363 1.20 28.38 -12.63
C LEU A 363 1.67 28.70 -14.07
N CYS A 364 1.25 29.84 -14.63
CA CYS A 364 1.66 30.27 -15.97
C CYS A 364 3.06 30.90 -15.96
N CYS A 365 3.27 31.94 -15.15
CA CYS A 365 4.49 32.75 -15.15
C CYS A 365 5.36 32.60 -13.89
N ARG A 366 4.91 31.86 -12.86
CA ARG A 366 5.62 31.68 -11.58
C ARG A 366 5.72 32.93 -10.69
N CYS A 367 4.98 34.00 -10.99
CA CYS A 367 4.88 35.20 -10.15
C CYS A 367 3.88 35.04 -9.00
N ASN A 368 4.16 35.63 -7.83
CA ASN A 368 3.29 35.62 -6.65
C ASN A 368 2.31 36.81 -6.59
N ARG A 369 2.12 37.54 -7.69
CA ARG A 369 1.34 38.80 -7.71
C ARG A 369 -0.11 38.63 -8.15
N HIS A 370 -0.45 37.54 -8.82
CA HIS A 370 -1.77 37.34 -9.43
C HIS A 370 -2.17 35.87 -9.48
N LYS A 371 -3.47 35.62 -9.64
CA LYS A 371 -4.01 34.28 -9.91
C LYS A 371 -3.72 33.88 -11.36
N PHE A 372 -3.38 32.61 -11.61
CA PHE A 372 -3.06 32.13 -12.96
C PHE A 372 -4.19 32.34 -13.99
N SER A 373 -5.44 32.37 -13.57
CA SER A 373 -6.59 32.69 -14.43
C SER A 373 -6.55 34.09 -15.04
N ASN A 374 -5.78 35.00 -14.42
CA ASN A 374 -5.65 36.40 -14.81
C ASN A 374 -4.22 36.71 -15.30
N CYS A 375 -3.39 35.70 -15.55
CA CYS A 375 -2.03 35.89 -16.04
C CYS A 375 -2.06 36.48 -17.44
N LYS A 376 -1.38 37.62 -17.62
CA LYS A 376 -1.12 38.26 -18.91
C LYS A 376 0.37 38.34 -19.25
N GLU A 377 1.20 37.74 -18.40
CA GLU A 377 2.65 37.71 -18.60
C GLU A 377 2.98 36.59 -19.58
N ASP A 378 3.71 36.93 -20.66
CA ASP A 378 4.23 35.96 -21.63
C ASP A 378 5.63 35.46 -21.25
N THR A 379 6.22 36.02 -20.19
CA THR A 379 7.54 35.66 -19.67
C THR A 379 7.51 35.39 -18.16
N THR A 380 8.39 34.51 -17.72
CA THR A 380 8.67 34.22 -16.30
C THR A 380 9.58 35.30 -15.71
N PRO A 381 9.71 35.41 -14.37
CA PRO A 381 10.70 36.29 -13.72
C PRO A 381 12.15 36.08 -14.17
N LEU A 382 12.45 34.91 -14.74
CA LEU A 382 13.76 34.56 -15.29
C LEU A 382 13.91 34.97 -16.76
N GLY A 383 12.91 35.64 -17.36
CA GLY A 383 12.92 36.04 -18.77
C GLY A 383 12.57 34.92 -19.76
N LEU A 384 12.29 33.69 -19.29
CA LEU A 384 11.89 32.57 -20.16
C LEU A 384 10.43 32.71 -20.60
N PRO A 385 10.08 32.34 -21.84
CA PRO A 385 8.69 32.35 -22.30
C PRO A 385 7.82 31.39 -21.47
N THR A 386 6.57 31.77 -21.20
CA THR A 386 5.64 30.95 -20.44
C THR A 386 5.19 29.72 -21.23
N HIS A 387 5.34 28.52 -20.69
CA HIS A 387 4.93 27.29 -21.39
C HIS A 387 3.40 27.08 -21.45
N SER A 388 2.62 27.83 -20.64
CA SER A 388 1.18 27.60 -20.50
C SER A 388 0.40 28.89 -20.26
N HIS A 389 -0.82 28.96 -20.82
CA HIS A 389 -1.78 30.05 -20.59
C HIS A 389 -3.15 29.49 -20.20
N TYR A 390 -3.99 30.34 -19.61
CA TYR A 390 -5.35 29.97 -19.20
C TYR A 390 -6.35 30.38 -20.28
N GLN A 391 -7.04 29.40 -20.86
CA GLN A 391 -8.02 29.63 -21.92
C GLN A 391 -9.21 28.67 -21.75
N ASN A 392 -10.44 29.18 -21.95
CA ASN A 392 -11.68 28.38 -21.89
C ASN A 392 -11.82 27.57 -20.58
N ASN A 393 -11.54 28.20 -19.44
CA ASN A 393 -11.51 27.59 -18.12
C ASN A 393 -10.52 26.42 -17.94
N LYS A 394 -9.53 26.29 -18.82
CA LYS A 394 -8.50 25.23 -18.77
C LYS A 394 -7.10 25.84 -18.87
N LEU A 395 -6.14 25.21 -18.20
CA LEU A 395 -4.73 25.51 -18.40
C LEU A 395 -4.26 24.73 -19.62
N VAL A 396 -3.74 25.40 -20.64
CA VAL A 396 -3.32 24.80 -21.91
C VAL A 396 -1.87 25.11 -22.22
N ILE A 397 -1.20 24.25 -22.97
CA ILE A 397 0.17 24.49 -23.44
C ILE A 397 0.14 25.57 -24.53
N GLN A 398 1.03 26.56 -24.47
CA GLN A 398 1.04 27.68 -25.40
C GLN A 398 1.26 27.24 -26.87
N SER A 399 2.06 26.18 -27.08
CA SER A 399 2.44 25.72 -28.43
C SER A 399 1.34 24.98 -29.19
N ASN A 400 0.46 24.24 -28.51
CA ASN A 400 -0.52 23.37 -29.16
C ASN A 400 -1.94 23.44 -28.56
N SER A 401 -2.17 24.30 -27.57
CA SER A 401 -3.45 24.45 -26.87
C SER A 401 -4.00 23.18 -26.22
N ASN A 402 -3.17 22.14 -26.03
CA ASN A 402 -3.60 20.92 -25.34
C ASN A 402 -3.75 21.17 -23.84
N PRO A 403 -4.77 20.58 -23.18
CA PRO A 403 -4.99 20.76 -21.75
C PRO A 403 -3.85 20.13 -20.93
N LEU A 404 -3.31 20.89 -19.98
CA LEU A 404 -2.31 20.42 -19.03
C LEU A 404 -2.96 19.67 -17.87
N CYS A 405 -2.41 18.51 -17.55
CA CYS A 405 -2.74 17.80 -16.31
C CYS A 405 -2.08 18.53 -15.12
N VAL A 406 -2.89 19.24 -14.33
CA VAL A 406 -2.41 20.04 -13.18
C VAL A 406 -1.59 19.21 -12.18
N ILE A 407 -1.91 17.92 -12.02
CA ILE A 407 -1.20 17.01 -11.11
C ILE A 407 0.24 16.79 -11.56
N PHE A 408 0.48 16.65 -12.87
CA PHE A 408 1.82 16.43 -13.41
C PHE A 408 2.73 17.66 -13.21
N GLN A 409 2.16 18.86 -13.36
CA GLN A 409 2.92 20.11 -13.25
C GLN A 409 3.28 20.49 -11.81
N LEU A 410 2.45 20.12 -10.83
CA LEU A 410 2.77 20.34 -9.42
C LEU A 410 3.96 19.49 -8.97
N ASN A 411 4.18 18.33 -9.59
CA ASN A 411 5.30 17.44 -9.30
C ASN A 411 6.61 17.86 -9.99
N SER A 412 6.55 18.64 -11.08
CA SER A 412 7.73 19.15 -11.80
C SER A 412 8.17 20.55 -11.37
N ALA A 413 7.43 21.17 -10.44
CA ALA A 413 7.73 22.50 -9.88
C ALA A 413 8.41 22.46 -8.50
N GLN A 414 8.55 21.27 -7.90
CA GLN A 414 9.47 21.00 -6.78
C GLN A 414 10.84 20.69 -7.36
#